data_AF-A0A2E0XC85-F1
#
_entry.id   AF-A0A2E0XC85-F1
#
_cell.length_a   1.000
_cell.length_b   1.000
_cell.length_c   1.000
_cell.angle_alpha   90.00
_cell.angle_beta   90.00
_cell.angle_gamma   90.00
#
_symmetry.space_group_name_H-M   'P 1'
#
loop_
_entity.id
_entity.type
_entity.pdbx_description
1 polymer ?
#
loop_
_entity_poly.entity_id
_entity_poly.type
_entity_poly.pdbx_seq_one_letter_code
_entity_poly.pdbx_strand_id
1 'polypeptide(L)'
;WQLIEAIGPTAEQAAPLLAKFKKLEDLKSKSRSQRTQTFNLLKELVGEEGRTEDKKRALAAYRENLRQSYNKLTVAYNDIYTILDVDQQVKFAVFDRTFRRELRDALKVLSSIRELKAQEKVEKK
;
A
#
# COMPACT_ATOMS: atom_id res chain seq x y z
N TRP A 1 -8.13 10.36 12.70
CA TRP A 1 -9.09 9.84 13.69
C TRP A 1 -8.93 8.34 13.87
N GLN A 2 -9.19 7.49 12.86
CA GLN A 2 -9.09 6.02 12.99
C GLN A 2 -7.75 5.47 13.53
N LEU A 3 -6.59 6.02 13.13
CA LEU A 3 -5.28 5.57 13.66
C LEU A 3 -5.13 5.84 15.17
N ILE A 4 -5.56 7.02 15.62
CA ILE A 4 -5.43 7.46 17.02
C ILE A 4 -6.36 6.63 17.90
N GLU A 5 -7.60 6.42 17.45
CA GLU A 5 -8.58 5.57 18.15
C GLU A 5 -8.12 4.11 18.24
N ALA A 6 -7.54 3.56 17.18
CA ALA A 6 -7.09 2.17 17.14
C ALA A 6 -5.89 1.89 18.05
N ILE A 7 -5.01 2.88 18.23
CA ILE A 7 -3.73 2.68 18.95
C ILE A 7 -3.83 3.19 20.39
N GLY A 8 -4.56 4.28 20.63
CA GLY A 8 -4.59 4.98 21.91
C GLY A 8 -3.22 5.57 22.29
N PRO A 9 -2.60 6.42 21.43
CA PRO A 9 -1.35 7.09 21.78
C PRO A 9 -1.57 8.17 22.85
N THR A 10 -0.52 8.46 23.62
CA THR A 10 -0.49 9.66 24.47
C THR A 10 -0.48 10.94 23.62
N ALA A 11 -0.76 12.09 24.25
CA ALA A 11 -0.71 13.38 23.56
C ALA A 11 0.67 13.65 22.91
N GLU A 12 1.75 13.26 23.59
CA GLU A 12 3.12 13.41 23.11
C GLU A 12 3.44 12.48 21.94
N GLN A 13 2.84 11.28 21.90
CA GLN A 13 3.02 10.31 20.83
C GLN A 13 2.18 10.63 19.59
N ALA A 14 1.04 11.31 19.74
CA ALA A 14 0.04 11.45 18.67
C ALA A 14 0.58 12.18 17.43
N ALA A 15 1.21 13.34 17.60
CA ALA A 15 1.77 14.12 16.49
C ALA A 15 2.91 13.37 15.74
N PRO A 16 3.95 12.84 16.41
CA PRO A 16 5.01 12.11 15.71
C PRO A 16 4.50 10.80 15.08
N LEU A 17 3.53 10.12 15.70
CA LEU A 17 2.89 8.93 15.13
C LEU A 17 2.19 9.25 13.80
N LEU A 18 1.39 10.31 13.74
CA LEU A 18 0.70 10.73 12.51
C LEU A 18 1.71 11.08 11.40
N ALA A 19 2.78 11.81 11.74
CA ALA A 19 3.80 12.19 10.77
C ALA A 19 4.53 10.98 10.18
N LYS A 20 4.97 10.04 11.05
CA LYS A 20 5.65 8.82 10.63
C LYS A 20 4.73 7.88 9.86
N PHE A 21 3.46 7.75 10.28
CA PHE A 21 2.46 6.97 9.57
C PHE A 21 2.19 7.51 8.17
N LYS A 22 2.06 8.85 8.01
CA LYS A 22 1.93 9.47 6.70
C LYS A 22 3.13 9.13 5.79
N LYS A 23 4.36 9.28 6.30
CA LYS A 23 5.58 8.91 5.56
C LYS A 23 5.57 7.44 5.14
N LEU A 24 5.12 6.55 6.03
CA LEU A 24 4.96 5.13 5.71
C LEU A 24 3.95 4.91 4.58
N GLU A 25 2.79 5.55 4.62
CA GLU A 25 1.77 5.42 3.57
C GLU A 25 2.25 5.96 2.22
N ASP A 26 2.95 7.10 2.21
CA ASP A 26 3.58 7.66 1.01
C ASP A 26 4.61 6.70 0.41
N LEU A 27 5.48 6.11 1.24
CA LEU A 27 6.44 5.09 0.82
C LEU A 27 5.75 3.87 0.22
N LYS A 28 4.70 3.35 0.88
CA LYS A 28 3.93 2.22 0.36
C LYS A 28 3.26 2.57 -0.97
N SER A 29 2.74 3.78 -1.13
CA SER A 29 2.16 4.25 -2.39
C SER A 29 3.20 4.25 -3.51
N LYS A 30 4.36 4.87 -3.27
CA LYS A 30 5.48 4.91 -4.22
C LYS A 30 5.98 3.52 -4.59
N SER A 31 6.20 2.64 -3.62
CA SER A 31 6.63 1.26 -3.85
C SER A 31 5.61 0.46 -4.67
N ARG A 32 4.30 0.64 -4.41
CA ARG A 32 3.26 0.00 -5.22
C ARG A 32 3.29 0.48 -6.68
N SER A 33 3.45 1.78 -6.89
CA SER A 33 3.52 2.37 -8.23
C SER A 33 4.74 1.83 -9.01
N GLN A 34 5.94 1.89 -8.42
CA GLN A 34 7.17 1.38 -9.03
C GLN A 34 7.11 -0.12 -9.34
N ARG A 35 6.54 -0.91 -8.42
CA ARG A 35 6.33 -2.34 -8.64
C ARG A 35 5.35 -2.59 -9.78
N THR A 36 4.26 -1.82 -9.86
CA THR A 36 3.27 -1.94 -10.95
C THR A 36 3.91 -1.63 -12.30
N GLN A 37 4.69 -0.55 -12.38
CA GLN A 37 5.39 -0.16 -13.61
C GLN A 37 6.35 -1.26 -14.08
N THR A 38 7.22 -1.75 -13.19
CA THR A 38 8.18 -2.81 -13.56
C THR A 38 7.52 -4.15 -13.84
N PHE A 39 6.40 -4.46 -13.18
CA PHE A 39 5.64 -5.66 -13.47
C PHE A 39 4.92 -5.58 -14.83
N ASN A 40 4.39 -4.42 -15.20
CA ASN A 40 3.76 -4.23 -16.51
C ASN A 40 4.77 -4.44 -17.64
N LEU A 41 5.99 -3.94 -17.49
CA LEU A 41 7.08 -4.21 -18.44
C LEU A 41 7.37 -5.72 -18.56
N LEU A 42 7.35 -6.46 -17.45
CA LEU A 42 7.49 -7.92 -17.50
C LEU A 42 6.32 -8.57 -18.25
N LYS A 43 5.08 -8.12 -18.03
CA LYS A 43 3.91 -8.64 -18.76
C LYS A 43 4.03 -8.42 -20.28
N GLU A 44 4.48 -7.24 -20.69
CA GLU A 44 4.71 -6.93 -22.11
C GLU A 44 5.76 -7.86 -22.72
N LEU A 45 6.89 -8.05 -22.03
CA LEU A 45 7.99 -8.86 -22.54
C LEU A 45 7.71 -10.37 -22.54
N VAL A 46 6.75 -10.88 -21.76
CA VAL A 46 6.40 -12.31 -21.73
C VAL A 46 5.90 -12.80 -23.10
N GLY A 47 5.18 -11.96 -23.84
CA GLY A 47 4.60 -12.32 -25.14
C GLY A 47 5.56 -12.19 -26.33
N GLU A 48 6.76 -11.61 -26.14
CA GLU A 48 7.70 -11.39 -27.23
C GLU A 48 8.75 -12.50 -27.32
N GLU A 49 8.92 -13.10 -28.49
CA GLU A 49 10.03 -14.03 -28.77
C GLU A 49 11.35 -13.27 -28.96
N GLY A 50 12.45 -13.86 -28.52
CA GLY A 50 13.74 -13.15 -28.44
C GLY A 50 13.79 -12.12 -27.30
N ARG A 51 14.70 -11.14 -27.40
CA ARG A 51 14.91 -10.06 -26.41
C ARG A 51 15.35 -10.52 -25.01
N THR A 52 16.18 -11.55 -24.95
CA THR A 52 16.72 -12.11 -23.70
C THR A 52 17.33 -11.07 -22.77
N GLU A 53 18.09 -10.11 -23.30
CA GLU A 53 18.74 -9.08 -22.48
C GLU A 53 17.74 -8.06 -21.90
N ASP A 54 16.70 -7.69 -22.65
CA ASP A 54 15.63 -6.81 -22.13
C ASP A 54 14.86 -7.52 -21.02
N LYS A 55 14.55 -8.82 -21.19
CA LYS A 55 13.90 -9.66 -20.17
C LYS A 55 14.74 -9.75 -18.90
N LYS A 56 16.05 -9.99 -19.04
CA LYS A 56 16.99 -10.00 -17.90
C LYS A 56 17.00 -8.66 -17.18
N ARG A 57 17.09 -7.55 -17.91
CA ARG A 57 17.12 -6.20 -17.34
C ARG A 57 15.82 -5.85 -16.61
N ALA A 58 14.67 -6.13 -17.22
CA ALA A 58 13.36 -5.90 -16.61
C ALA A 58 13.16 -6.74 -15.34
N LEU A 59 13.59 -8.01 -15.37
CA LEU A 59 13.51 -8.90 -14.21
C LEU A 59 14.43 -8.43 -13.08
N ALA A 60 15.65 -8.01 -13.39
CA ALA A 60 16.58 -7.44 -12.41
C ALA A 60 15.99 -6.16 -11.77
N ALA A 61 15.44 -5.25 -12.57
CA ALA A 61 14.80 -4.03 -12.08
C ALA A 61 13.60 -4.33 -11.17
N TYR A 62 12.75 -5.29 -11.54
CA TYR A 62 11.63 -5.72 -10.70
C TYR A 62 12.09 -6.28 -9.36
N ARG A 63 13.09 -7.16 -9.35
CA ARG A 63 13.66 -7.75 -8.12
C ARG A 63 14.31 -6.69 -7.22
N GLU A 64 15.08 -5.78 -7.80
CA GLU A 64 15.72 -4.72 -7.03
C GLU A 64 14.68 -3.75 -6.43
N ASN A 65 13.63 -3.41 -7.17
CA ASN A 65 12.53 -2.61 -6.64
C ASN A 65 11.83 -3.26 -5.44
N LEU A 66 11.64 -4.59 -5.48
CA LEU A 66 11.09 -5.33 -4.34
C LEU A 66 12.02 -5.25 -3.12
N ARG A 67 13.32 -5.49 -3.32
CA ARG A 67 14.33 -5.43 -2.25
C ARG A 67 14.42 -4.05 -1.61
N GLN A 68 14.53 -3.00 -2.43
CA GLN A 68 14.61 -1.63 -1.92
C GLN A 68 13.33 -1.22 -1.19
N SER A 69 12.17 -1.60 -1.72
CA SER A 69 10.89 -1.33 -1.07
C SER A 69 10.81 -2.01 0.29
N TYR A 70 11.20 -3.28 0.38
CA TYR A 70 11.23 -4.02 1.63
C TYR A 70 12.12 -3.33 2.69
N ASN A 71 13.34 -2.95 2.31
CA ASN A 71 14.27 -2.28 3.23
C ASN A 71 13.70 -0.93 3.72
N LYS A 72 13.20 -0.09 2.80
CA LYS A 72 12.65 1.23 3.15
C LYS A 72 11.41 1.11 4.04
N LEU A 73 10.53 0.15 3.76
CA LEU A 73 9.34 -0.09 4.58
C LEU A 73 9.73 -0.60 5.97
N THR A 74 10.68 -1.52 6.06
CA THR A 74 11.18 -2.04 7.34
C THR A 74 11.70 -0.91 8.24
N VAL A 75 12.52 -0.01 7.69
CA VAL A 75 12.99 1.17 8.43
C VAL A 75 11.82 2.05 8.88
N ALA A 76 10.85 2.32 8.00
CA ALA A 76 9.69 3.16 8.34
C ALA A 76 8.77 2.54 9.41
N TYR A 77 8.63 1.21 9.45
CA TYR A 77 7.94 0.52 10.54
C TYR A 77 8.71 0.64 11.85
N ASN A 78 10.02 0.40 11.83
CA ASN A 78 10.87 0.55 13.02
C ASN A 78 10.82 1.99 13.56
N ASP A 79 10.82 3.00 12.68
CA ASP A 79 10.66 4.41 13.05
C ASP A 79 9.36 4.68 13.83
N ILE A 80 8.28 3.94 13.54
CA ILE A 80 7.01 4.05 14.27
C ILE A 80 7.12 3.29 15.60
N TYR A 81 7.70 2.09 15.61
CA TYR A 81 7.83 1.30 16.82
C TYR A 81 8.71 1.94 17.89
N THR A 82 9.67 2.78 17.53
CA THR A 82 10.52 3.49 18.51
C THR A 82 9.76 4.49 19.39
N ILE A 83 8.54 4.90 19.00
CA ILE A 83 7.73 5.85 19.78
C ILE A 83 6.51 5.21 20.45
N LEU A 84 6.30 3.91 20.24
CA LEU A 84 5.15 3.16 20.77
C LEU A 84 5.63 2.14 21.80
N ASP A 85 4.85 1.94 22.86
CA ASP A 85 5.04 0.79 23.74
C ASP A 85 4.64 -0.52 23.03
N VAL A 86 4.95 -1.66 23.64
CA VAL A 86 4.72 -2.99 23.03
C VAL A 86 3.24 -3.22 22.69
N ASP A 87 2.31 -2.81 23.56
CA ASP A 87 0.88 -3.01 23.32
C ASP A 87 0.39 -2.13 22.16
N GLN A 88 0.86 -0.89 22.09
CA GLN A 88 0.61 0.02 20.99
C GLN A 88 1.22 -0.47 19.67
N GLN A 89 2.40 -1.10 19.70
CA GLN A 89 3.01 -1.72 18.53
C GLN A 89 2.16 -2.87 18.00
N VAL A 90 1.63 -3.73 18.88
CA VAL A 90 0.71 -4.81 18.50
C VAL A 90 -0.56 -4.24 17.87
N LYS A 91 -1.17 -3.23 18.50
CA LYS A 91 -2.35 -2.52 17.95
C LYS A 91 -2.06 -1.91 16.58
N PHE A 92 -0.91 -1.27 16.42
CA PHE A 92 -0.48 -0.69 15.14
C PHE A 92 -0.34 -1.77 14.07
N ALA A 93 0.29 -2.90 14.38
CA ALA A 93 0.49 -3.99 13.43
C ALA A 93 -0.86 -4.58 12.95
N VAL A 94 -1.83 -4.74 13.86
CA VAL A 94 -3.19 -5.16 13.52
C VAL A 94 -3.87 -4.10 12.65
N PHE A 95 -3.88 -2.84 13.11
CA PHE A 95 -4.49 -1.72 12.39
C PHE A 95 -3.97 -1.60 10.96
N ASP A 96 -2.65 -1.62 10.76
CA ASP A 96 -2.06 -1.45 9.43
C ASP A 96 -2.48 -2.57 8.46
N ARG A 97 -2.67 -3.78 8.98
CA ARG A 97 -3.10 -4.93 8.18
C ARG A 97 -4.61 -4.91 7.91
N THR A 98 -5.44 -4.56 8.89
CA THR A 98 -6.90 -4.61 8.78
C THR A 98 -7.48 -3.40 8.08
N PHE A 99 -7.01 -2.18 8.39
CA PHE A 99 -7.46 -0.93 7.77
C PHE A 99 -7.37 -1.00 6.23
N ARG A 100 -6.31 -1.63 5.71
CA ARG A 100 -6.13 -1.81 4.26
C ARG A 100 -7.09 -2.83 3.64
N ARG A 101 -7.51 -3.84 4.40
CA ARG A 101 -8.54 -4.78 3.95
C ARG A 101 -9.88 -4.05 3.90
N GLU A 102 -10.26 -3.40 4.98
CA GLU A 102 -11.52 -2.65 5.10
C GLU A 102 -11.63 -1.55 4.05
N LEU A 103 -10.57 -0.78 3.80
CA LEU A 103 -10.54 0.24 2.75
C LEU A 103 -10.77 -0.36 1.36
N ARG A 104 -10.16 -1.53 1.07
CA ARG A 104 -10.37 -2.20 -0.22
C ARG A 104 -11.79 -2.73 -0.38
N ASP A 105 -12.35 -3.28 0.69
CA ASP A 105 -13.71 -3.82 0.66
C ASP A 105 -14.73 -2.68 0.52
N ALA A 106 -14.53 -1.56 1.21
CA ALA A 106 -15.33 -0.36 1.04
C ALA A 106 -15.25 0.18 -0.40
N LEU A 107 -14.05 0.24 -1.00
CA LEU A 107 -13.89 0.68 -2.40
C LEU A 107 -14.62 -0.24 -3.39
N LYS A 108 -14.62 -1.56 -3.17
CA LYS A 108 -15.39 -2.50 -4.00
C LYS A 108 -16.90 -2.27 -3.91
N VAL A 109 -17.41 -2.07 -2.70
CA VAL A 109 -18.84 -1.77 -2.49
C VAL A 109 -19.21 -0.46 -3.21
N LEU A 110 -18.39 0.58 -3.09
CA LEU A 110 -18.61 1.85 -3.76
C LEU A 110 -18.59 1.72 -5.29
N SER A 111 -17.70 0.91 -5.88
CA SER A 111 -17.72 0.64 -7.32
C SER A 111 -19.00 -0.07 -7.76
N SER A 112 -19.47 -1.08 -7.02
CA SER A 112 -20.71 -1.78 -7.33
C SER A 112 -21.93 -0.86 -7.24
N ILE A 113 -21.99 0.02 -6.24
CA ILE A 113 -23.06 1.03 -6.14
C ILE A 113 -23.04 1.98 -7.35
N ARG A 114 -21.85 2.37 -7.83
CA ARG A 114 -21.72 3.23 -9.01
C ARG A 114 -22.21 2.53 -10.28
N GLU A 115 -21.92 1.24 -10.44
CA GLU A 115 -22.37 0.43 -11.57
C GLU A 115 -23.89 0.25 -11.58
N LEU A 116 -24.49 -0.09 -10.44
CA LEU A 116 -25.96 -0.21 -10.30
C LEU A 116 -26.67 1.11 -10.66
N LYS A 117 -26.15 2.25 -10.15
CA LYS A 117 -26.70 3.58 -10.50
C LYS A 117 -26.54 3.94 -11.98
N ALA A 118 -25.52 3.40 -12.65
CA ALA A 118 -25.33 3.61 -14.09
C ALA A 118 -26.35 2.77 -14.89
N GLN A 119 -26.61 1.52 -14.47
CA GLN A 119 -27.61 0.65 -15.09
C GLN A 119 -29.03 1.19 -14.92
N GLU A 120 -29.42 1.64 -13.73
CA GLU A 120 -30.73 2.26 -13.49
C GLU A 120 -30.98 3.53 -14.35
N LYS A 121 -29.92 4.27 -14.70
CA LYS A 121 -30.02 5.44 -15.59
C LYS A 121 -30.17 5.07 -17.07
N VAL A 122 -29.70 3.89 -17.46
CA VAL A 122 -29.84 3.37 -18.83
C VAL A 122 -31.22 2.74 -19.01
N GLU A 123 -31.74 2.02 -18.01
CA GLU A 123 -33.08 1.40 -18.07
C GLU A 123 -34.24 2.42 -17.97
N LYS A 124 -33.99 3.62 -17.47
CA LYS A 124 -34.97 4.73 -17.39
C LYS A 124 -34.94 5.68 -18.59
N LYS A 125 -34.19 5.36 -19.64
CA LYS A 125 -34.12 6.11 -20.91
C LYS A 125 -34.76 5.30 -22.03
#